data_AF-X1HB20-F1
#
_entry.id   AF-X1HB20-F1
#
_cell.length_a   1.000
_cell.length_b   1.000
_cell.length_c   1.000
_cell.angle_alpha   90.00
_cell.angle_beta   90.00
_cell.angle_gamma   90.00
#
_symmetry.space_group_name_H-M   'P 1'
#
loop_
_entity.id
_entity.type
_entity.pdbx_description
1 polymer ?
#
loop_
_entity_poly.entity_id
_entity_poly.type
_entity_poly.pdbx_seq_one_letter_code
_entity_poly.pdbx_strand_id
1 'polypeptide(L)'
;MGHKVHPFGFRLGITKGWQAKWYAEKNYGRFLQQDLKLRRVIEQKSREYGIAQVEIERPGNEVSVTIYSARPGVLIGRGGQNVEAQLL
;
A
#
# COMPACT_ATOMS: atom_id res chain seq x y z
N MET A 1 -7.82 -1.66 33.53
CA MET A 1 -7.71 -1.40 32.07
C MET A 1 -6.73 -2.40 31.49
N GLY A 2 -7.13 -3.17 30.46
CA GLY A 2 -6.31 -4.26 29.93
C GLY A 2 -5.41 -3.81 28.79
N HIS A 3 -4.13 -4.17 28.84
CA HIS A 3 -3.17 -3.92 27.77
C HIS A 3 -3.43 -4.89 26.62
N LYS A 4 -4.30 -4.52 25.67
CA LYS A 4 -4.64 -5.34 24.50
C LYS A 4 -3.68 -5.06 23.35
N VAL A 5 -3.15 -6.13 22.78
CA VAL A 5 -2.26 -6.09 21.61
C VAL A 5 -3.06 -5.80 20.33
N HIS A 6 -2.42 -5.15 19.35
CA HIS A 6 -3.05 -4.91 18.06
C HIS A 6 -3.36 -6.26 17.35
N PRO A 7 -4.64 -6.55 17.04
CA PRO A 7 -5.06 -7.87 16.60
C PRO A 7 -4.53 -8.28 15.21
N PHE A 8 -4.20 -7.31 14.36
CA PHE A 8 -3.57 -7.58 13.06
C PHE A 8 -2.11 -8.01 13.24
N GLY A 9 -1.37 -7.28 14.09
CA GLY A 9 0.05 -7.57 14.34
C GLY A 9 0.22 -8.91 15.04
N PHE A 10 -0.68 -9.22 15.98
CA PHE A 10 -0.70 -10.52 16.65
C PHE A 10 -0.91 -11.71 15.71
N ARG A 11 -1.61 -11.51 14.58
CA ARG A 11 -1.91 -12.58 13.60
C ARG A 11 -1.02 -12.55 12.36
N LEU A 12 -0.05 -11.63 12.34
CA LEU A 12 0.84 -11.43 11.21
C LEU A 12 1.84 -12.60 11.13
N GLY A 13 1.98 -13.20 9.95
CA GLY A 13 2.79 -14.40 9.74
C GLY A 13 2.09 -15.73 10.06
N ILE A 14 0.89 -15.70 10.68
CA ILE A 14 0.08 -16.90 10.94
C ILE A 14 -1.11 -16.96 9.98
N THR A 15 -2.01 -15.97 10.07
CA THR A 15 -3.23 -15.89 9.24
C THR A 15 -3.23 -14.65 8.36
N LYS A 16 -2.53 -13.59 8.76
CA LYS A 16 -2.42 -12.34 8.00
C LYS A 16 -1.04 -12.22 7.37
N GLY A 17 -1.00 -11.90 6.09
CA GLY A 17 0.23 -11.64 5.34
C GLY A 17 0.75 -10.22 5.52
N TRP A 18 1.96 -9.99 5.01
CA TRP A 18 2.59 -8.68 4.96
C TRP A 18 1.98 -7.82 3.84
N GLN A 19 1.74 -6.55 4.14
CA GLN A 19 1.32 -5.56 3.14
C GLN A 19 2.49 -5.01 2.30
N ALA A 20 3.73 -5.27 2.69
CA ALA A 20 4.91 -4.95 1.92
C ALA A 20 5.74 -6.22 1.79
N LYS A 21 5.85 -6.75 0.57
CA LYS A 21 6.57 -8.00 0.28
C LYS A 21 7.76 -7.68 -0.61
N TRP A 22 8.89 -7.38 0.02
CA TRP A 22 10.14 -7.18 -0.66
C TRP A 22 11.31 -7.40 0.30
N TYR A 23 12.48 -7.64 -0.25
CA TYR A 23 13.72 -7.83 0.49
C TYR A 23 14.79 -6.87 -0.04
N ALA A 24 15.55 -6.25 0.86
CA ALA A 24 16.71 -5.44 0.49
C ALA A 24 17.79 -5.54 1.57
N GLU A 25 18.98 -5.99 1.18
CA GLU A 25 20.12 -6.12 2.09
C GLU A 25 20.81 -4.77 2.34
N LYS A 26 20.94 -3.95 1.28
CA LYS A 26 21.44 -2.57 1.33
C LYS A 26 20.30 -1.61 0.98
N ASN A 27 20.36 -0.38 1.52
CA ASN A 27 19.40 0.69 1.27
C ASN A 27 17.95 0.45 1.76
N TYR A 28 17.73 -0.50 2.68
CA TYR A 28 16.40 -0.75 3.27
C TYR A 28 15.71 0.52 3.77
N GLY A 29 16.44 1.38 4.51
CA GLY A 29 15.88 2.63 5.04
C GLY A 29 15.40 3.59 3.95
N ARG A 30 16.09 3.64 2.80
CA ARG A 30 15.68 4.47 1.66
C ARG A 30 14.39 3.94 1.03
N PHE A 31 14.30 2.63 0.82
CA PHE A 31 13.08 2.01 0.27
C PHE A 31 11.90 2.12 1.22
N LEU A 32 12.12 1.95 2.53
CA LEU A 32 11.09 2.17 3.54
C LEU A 32 10.57 3.61 3.53
N GLN A 33 11.45 4.61 3.42
CA GLN A 33 11.02 6.00 3.33
C GLN A 33 10.20 6.29 2.07
N GLN A 34 10.56 5.67 0.94
CA GLN A 34 9.77 5.76 -0.29
C GLN A 34 8.39 5.13 -0.11
N ASP A 35 8.31 3.94 0.48
CA ASP A 35 7.04 3.25 0.75
C ASP A 35 6.14 4.06 1.67
N LEU A 36 6.69 4.66 2.72
CA LEU A 36 5.93 5.52 3.65
C LEU A 36 5.38 6.77 2.95
N LYS A 37 6.14 7.40 2.05
CA LYS A 37 5.67 8.53 1.25
C LYS A 37 4.54 8.10 0.32
N LEU A 38 4.71 6.97 -0.37
CA LEU A 38 3.73 6.43 -1.29
C LEU A 38 2.41 6.09 -0.57
N ARG A 39 2.49 5.46 0.60
CA ARG A 39 1.31 5.18 1.45
C ARG A 39 0.59 6.45 1.89
N ARG A 40 1.31 7.50 2.28
CA ARG A 40 0.70 8.79 2.67
C ARG A 40 -0.08 9.43 1.53
N VAL A 41 0.47 9.42 0.31
CA VAL A 41 -0.21 9.97 -0.87
C VAL A 41 -1.50 9.21 -1.16
N ILE A 42 -1.45 7.87 -1.10
CA ILE A 42 -2.63 7.03 -1.33
C ILE A 42 -3.66 7.21 -0.21
N GLU A 43 -3.23 7.33 1.05
CA GLU A 43 -4.11 7.51 2.20
C GLU A 43 -4.85 8.85 2.18
N GLN A 44 -4.22 9.92 1.69
CA GLN A 44 -4.92 11.20 1.47
C GLN A 44 -6.07 11.07 0.47
N LYS A 45 -5.90 10.21 -0.54
CA LYS A 45 -6.88 9.95 -1.60
C LYS A 45 -7.87 8.82 -1.26
N SER A 46 -7.62 8.09 -0.18
CA SER A 46 -8.43 6.95 0.28
C SER A 46 -9.91 7.30 0.45
N ARG A 47 -10.22 8.50 0.95
CA ARG A 47 -11.61 8.90 1.24
C ARG A 47 -12.47 8.99 -0.03
N GLU A 48 -11.90 9.47 -1.12
CA GLU A 48 -12.61 9.67 -2.38
C GLU A 48 -12.81 8.35 -3.13
N TYR A 49 -11.77 7.50 -3.13
CA TYR A 49 -11.75 6.26 -3.90
C TYR A 49 -12.10 5.00 -3.08
N GLY A 50 -12.33 5.11 -1.78
CA GLY A 50 -12.69 3.99 -0.90
C GLY A 50 -11.62 2.91 -0.86
N ILE A 51 -10.38 3.30 -0.54
CA ILE A 51 -9.22 2.39 -0.51
C ILE A 51 -9.19 1.62 0.81
N ALA A 52 -9.25 0.29 0.74
CA ALA A 52 -9.28 -0.60 1.90
C ALA A 52 -7.90 -1.14 2.28
N GLN A 53 -7.07 -1.47 1.28
CA GLN A 53 -5.74 -2.04 1.51
C GLN A 53 -4.80 -1.67 0.36
N VAL A 54 -3.51 -1.52 0.68
CA VAL A 54 -2.44 -1.29 -0.29
C VAL A 54 -1.33 -2.29 -0.04
N GLU A 55 -1.01 -3.06 -1.06
CA GLU A 55 0.14 -3.97 -1.08
C GLU A 55 1.26 -3.41 -1.94
N ILE A 56 2.49 -3.49 -1.44
CA ILE A 56 3.68 -3.00 -2.15
C ILE A 56 4.62 -4.19 -2.34
N GLU A 57 4.99 -4.45 -3.57
CA GLU A 57 5.94 -5.47 -3.95
C GLU A 57 7.06 -4.82 -4.77
N ARG A 58 8.31 -5.24 -4.56
CA ARG A 58 9.46 -4.70 -5.29
C ARG A 58 10.23 -5.82 -5.98
N PRO A 59 9.76 -6.31 -7.13
CA PRO A 59 10.49 -7.28 -7.94
C PRO A 59 11.68 -6.58 -8.64
N GLY A 60 12.89 -6.85 -8.16
CA GLY A 60 14.11 -6.27 -8.74
C GLY A 60 14.17 -4.74 -8.57
N ASN A 61 14.13 -4.00 -9.68
CA ASN A 61 14.18 -2.53 -9.70
C ASN A 61 12.82 -1.86 -9.91
N GLU A 62 11.75 -2.64 -10.09
CA GLU A 62 10.41 -2.10 -10.28
C GLU A 62 9.64 -2.08 -8.96
N VAL A 63 8.69 -1.15 -8.84
CA VAL A 63 7.78 -1.04 -7.71
C VAL A 63 6.38 -1.36 -8.21
N SER A 64 5.84 -2.47 -7.75
CA SER A 64 4.46 -2.88 -8.01
C SER A 64 3.59 -2.49 -6.81
N VAL A 65 2.51 -1.75 -7.07
CA VAL A 65 1.57 -1.31 -6.04
C VAL A 65 0.18 -1.84 -6.38
N THR A 66 -0.33 -2.73 -5.53
CA THR A 66 -1.66 -3.31 -5.67
C THR A 66 -2.62 -2.61 -4.71
N ILE A 67 -3.60 -1.90 -5.27
CA ILE A 67 -4.60 -1.13 -4.50
C ILE A 67 -5.92 -1.89 -4.49
N TYR A 68 -6.40 -2.22 -3.29
CA TYR A 68 -7.72 -2.80 -3.06
C TYR A 68 -8.70 -1.67 -2.74
N SER A 69 -9.61 -1.39 -3.68
CA SER A 69 -10.60 -0.33 -3.58
C SER A 69 -12.01 -0.89 -3.75
N ALA A 70 -12.97 -0.31 -3.03
CA ALA A 70 -14.40 -0.60 -3.21
C ALA A 70 -14.97 0.02 -4.51
N ARG A 71 -14.27 1.01 -5.10
CA ARG A 71 -14.72 1.77 -6.29
C ARG A 71 -13.59 1.89 -7.33
N PRO A 72 -13.15 0.78 -7.94
CA PRO A 72 -12.03 0.79 -8.89
C PRO A 72 -12.30 1.65 -10.13
N GLY A 73 -13.55 1.73 -10.60
CA GLY A 73 -13.89 2.52 -11.79
C GLY A 73 -13.63 4.03 -11.64
N VAL A 74 -13.84 4.58 -10.43
CA VAL A 74 -13.57 6.00 -10.15
C VAL A 74 -12.06 6.24 -10.01
N LEU A 75 -11.35 5.28 -9.41
CA LEU A 75 -9.89 5.30 -9.26
C LEU A 75 -9.17 5.28 -10.62
N ILE A 76 -9.63 4.47 -11.57
CA ILE A 76 -9.02 4.34 -12.90
C ILE A 76 -9.42 5.51 -13.82
N GLY A 77 -10.66 5.98 -13.71
CA GLY A 77 -11.23 7.00 -14.60
C GLY A 77 -11.47 6.47 -16.02
N ARG A 78 -11.79 7.37 -16.96
CA ARG A 78 -12.01 7.00 -18.36
C ARG A 78 -10.66 6.80 -19.06
N GLY A 79 -10.32 5.54 -19.38
CA GLY A 79 -9.10 5.20 -20.11
C GLY A 79 -7.80 5.29 -19.29
N GLY A 80 -7.86 5.25 -17.95
CA GLY A 80 -6.67 5.26 -17.10
C GLY A 80 -6.14 6.64 -16.70
N GLN A 81 -6.77 7.72 -17.16
CA GLN A 81 -6.34 9.10 -16.93
C GLN A 81 -6.16 9.45 -15.44
N ASN A 82 -6.98 8.90 -14.55
CA ASN A 82 -6.86 9.19 -13.12
C ASN A 82 -5.65 8.47 -12.49
N VAL A 83 -5.24 7.31 -13.00
CA VAL A 83 -4.05 6.61 -12.49
C VAL A 83 -2.80 7.41 -12.83
N GLU A 84 -2.71 7.91 -14.07
CA GLU A 84 -1.55 8.65 -14.56
C GLU A 84 -1.45 10.07 -13.99
N ALA A 85 -2.57 10.77 -13.81
CA ALA A 85 -2.56 12.14 -13.31
C ALA A 85 -2.46 12.24 -11.76
N GLN A 86 -2.85 11.19 -11.04
CA GLN A 86 -2.99 11.25 -9.57
C GLN A 86 -2.07 10.29 -8.80
N LEU A 87 -1.56 9.22 -9.42
CA LEU A 87 -0.76 8.21 -8.72
C LEU A 87 0.67 8.07 -9.27
N LEU A 88 0.96 8.58 -10.47
CA LEU A 88 2.32 8.78 -11.02
C LEU A 88 2.82 10.20 -10.71
#